data_AF-A0A0A8GZ30-F1
#
_entry.id   AF-A0A0A8GZ30-F1
#
_cell.length_a   1.000
_cell.length_b   1.000
_cell.length_c   1.000
_cell.angle_alpha   90.00
_cell.angle_beta   90.00
_cell.angle_gamma   90.00
#
_symmetry.space_group_name_H-M   'P 1'
#
loop_
_entity.id
_entity.type
_entity.pdbx_description
1 polymer ?
#
loop_
_entity_poly.entity_id
_entity_poly.type
_entity_poly.pdbx_seq_one_letter_code
_entity_poly.pdbx_strand_id
1 'polypeptide(L)'
;MFINSNINPYQNFANYPFVKNENMEQKKENISVKSNLFETKNSNIDYKVTYASEFGFRIDEQGFFEKDLNKTAKIPLDYDINIKSIREISKQLIKLDESLNYNKIDLPRLLNTYHNTLRTINPQFQDNDNAFLNKSQILELNQGYSYTHEGKILKIYENINILQDAKKLNINLNTLMLDNKVGDFAFNASIENTADNPILRPYLNKQAEVSKSGLLLNYIYHDLKEQNNMKSNFFLSPIEINIVSNINFQKIMSGEIDIQDFINENNKEKMSFDLYLHINGVDKNNTSEDKLSIFFQQYVNYQHNINMDEFVNSSSIYALYSKKIAKDFEKIRDDFNQNNSNIDLQKINIQKEILDTQFLENRKKQASINKILHSYLNAMA
;
A
#
# COMPACT_ATOMS: atom_id res chain seq x y z
N MET A 1 -3.27 5.57 -2.14
CA MET A 1 -3.16 4.19 -1.64
C MET A 1 -4.19 4.01 -0.52
N PHE A 2 -5.06 3.00 -0.63
CA PHE A 2 -6.34 2.80 0.09
C PHE A 2 -7.01 4.06 0.65
N ILE A 3 -7.58 4.85 -0.25
CA ILE A 3 -8.62 5.82 0.08
C ILE A 3 -9.87 5.31 -0.58
N ASN A 4 -10.88 5.01 0.25
CA ASN A 4 -12.28 4.84 -0.08
C ASN A 4 -12.58 4.51 -1.54
N SER A 5 -12.46 3.23 -1.87
CA SER A 5 -13.17 2.67 -3.00
C SER A 5 -14.19 1.65 -2.53
N ASN A 6 -15.12 2.10 -1.69
CA ASN A 6 -16.40 1.43 -1.49
C ASN A 6 -17.36 1.64 -2.69
N ILE A 7 -16.84 2.08 -3.84
CA ILE A 7 -17.57 2.18 -5.10
C ILE A 7 -16.72 1.55 -6.20
N ASN A 8 -16.48 0.24 -6.12
CA ASN A 8 -16.07 -0.54 -7.29
C ASN A 8 -17.19 -1.55 -7.60
N PRO A 9 -17.93 -1.42 -8.72
CA PRO A 9 -18.99 -2.37 -9.07
C PRO A 9 -18.46 -3.75 -9.49
N TYR A 10 -17.14 -3.95 -9.42
CA TYR A 10 -16.46 -5.19 -9.78
C TYR A 10 -15.84 -5.87 -8.56
N GLN A 11 -16.66 -6.14 -7.54
CA GLN A 11 -16.34 -7.07 -6.45
C GLN A 11 -15.91 -8.43 -7.03
N ASN A 12 -14.99 -9.11 -6.32
CA ASN A 12 -14.44 -10.44 -6.60
C ASN A 12 -15.26 -11.28 -7.59
N PHE A 13 -15.03 -11.06 -8.88
CA PHE A 13 -15.28 -12.07 -9.89
C PHE A 13 -14.12 -13.06 -9.84
N ALA A 14 -14.02 -13.75 -8.71
CA ALA A 14 -13.51 -15.10 -8.71
C ALA A 14 -14.19 -15.81 -9.89
N ASN A 15 -13.42 -16.54 -10.70
CA ASN A 15 -14.02 -17.44 -11.67
C ASN A 15 -15.04 -18.28 -10.90
N TYR A 16 -16.33 -18.09 -11.18
CA TYR A 16 -17.36 -19.02 -10.72
C TYR A 16 -16.81 -20.43 -10.99
N PRO A 17 -16.90 -21.37 -10.04
CA PRO A 17 -16.31 -22.68 -10.22
C PRO A 17 -17.03 -23.40 -11.36
N PHE A 18 -16.57 -23.17 -12.58
CA PHE A 18 -16.96 -23.91 -13.76
C PHE A 18 -16.08 -25.15 -13.82
N VAL A 19 -16.24 -26.03 -12.85
CA VAL A 19 -15.88 -27.44 -12.98
C VAL A 19 -16.98 -28.26 -12.32
N LYS A 20 -17.74 -28.94 -13.18
CA LYS A 20 -18.61 -30.07 -12.86
C LYS A 20 -17.85 -31.05 -11.97
N ASN A 21 -18.30 -31.22 -10.73
CA ASN A 21 -18.27 -32.54 -10.11
C ASN A 21 -19.59 -33.23 -10.47
N GLU A 22 -19.76 -33.52 -11.77
CA GLU A 22 -20.54 -34.70 -12.13
C GLU A 22 -19.62 -35.85 -11.76
N ASN A 23 -19.91 -36.51 -10.62
CA ASN A 23 -19.71 -37.94 -10.59
C ASN A 23 -20.46 -38.48 -11.81
N MET A 24 -19.76 -38.68 -12.92
CA MET A 24 -20.24 -39.55 -13.97
C MET A 24 -20.29 -40.92 -13.33
N GLU A 25 -21.44 -41.24 -12.72
CA GLU A 25 -21.89 -42.61 -12.66
C GLU A 25 -21.76 -43.14 -14.07
N GLN A 26 -20.83 -44.06 -14.27
CA GLN A 26 -20.73 -44.86 -15.47
C GLN A 26 -22.03 -45.66 -15.58
N LYS A 27 -23.08 -45.06 -16.15
CA LYS A 27 -24.16 -45.82 -16.75
C LYS A 27 -23.52 -46.57 -17.91
N LYS A 28 -23.27 -47.86 -17.67
CA LYS A 28 -23.02 -48.85 -18.69
C LYS A 28 -24.24 -48.89 -19.62
N GLU A 29 -24.23 -48.08 -20.66
CA GLU A 29 -25.04 -48.32 -21.84
C GLU A 29 -24.15 -48.94 -22.91
N ASN A 30 -24.34 -50.25 -23.11
CA ASN A 30 -23.78 -50.99 -24.22
C ASN A 30 -24.39 -50.47 -25.52
N ILE A 31 -23.65 -49.61 -26.23
CA ILE A 31 -23.90 -49.37 -27.65
C ILE A 31 -22.56 -49.56 -28.37
N SER A 32 -22.45 -50.71 -29.03
CA SER A 32 -21.34 -51.06 -29.89
C SER A 32 -21.35 -50.17 -31.13
N VAL A 33 -20.43 -49.22 -31.22
CA VAL A 33 -20.05 -48.57 -32.47
C VAL A 33 -18.55 -48.78 -32.66
N LYS A 34 -18.20 -49.61 -33.64
CA LYS A 34 -16.82 -49.76 -34.12
C LYS A 34 -16.38 -48.44 -34.76
N SER A 35 -15.37 -47.80 -34.19
CA SER A 35 -14.56 -46.80 -34.89
C SER A 35 -13.08 -47.05 -34.58
N ASN A 36 -12.29 -46.97 -35.64
CA ASN A 36 -10.90 -47.41 -35.71
C ASN A 36 -10.00 -46.67 -34.71
N LEU A 37 -9.18 -47.46 -34.00
CA LEU A 37 -8.12 -46.99 -33.13
C LEU A 37 -7.13 -46.10 -33.90
N PHE A 38 -7.15 -44.81 -33.62
CA PHE A 38 -5.90 -44.06 -33.46
C PHE A 38 -5.56 -44.10 -31.97
N GLU A 39 -4.55 -44.89 -31.62
CA GLU A 39 -3.91 -44.86 -30.30
C GLU A 39 -3.22 -43.49 -30.12
N THR A 40 -3.97 -42.50 -29.66
CA THR A 40 -3.39 -41.39 -28.91
C THR A 40 -2.88 -41.96 -27.60
N LYS A 41 -1.56 -42.19 -27.54
CA LYS A 41 -0.80 -42.45 -26.31
C LYS A 41 -1.32 -41.54 -25.19
N ASN A 42 -1.80 -42.17 -24.13
CA ASN A 42 -2.07 -41.54 -22.85
C ASN A 42 -0.87 -40.68 -22.45
N SER A 43 -0.97 -39.37 -22.63
CA SER A 43 -0.23 -38.45 -21.76
C SER A 43 -0.77 -38.71 -20.36
N ASN A 44 0.08 -39.15 -19.45
CA ASN A 44 -0.18 -39.04 -18.02
C ASN A 44 -0.44 -37.56 -17.74
N ILE A 45 -1.71 -37.17 -17.74
CA ILE A 45 -2.14 -35.90 -17.17
C ILE A 45 -2.01 -36.14 -15.67
N ASP A 46 -0.88 -35.77 -15.09
CA ASP A 46 -0.76 -35.57 -13.65
C ASP A 46 -1.79 -34.49 -13.31
N TYR A 47 -2.98 -34.92 -12.88
CA TYR A 47 -4.01 -34.01 -12.40
C TYR A 47 -3.49 -33.38 -11.12
N LYS A 48 -2.91 -32.18 -11.23
CA LYS A 48 -2.50 -31.38 -10.07
C LYS A 48 -3.75 -31.14 -9.21
N VAL A 49 -3.77 -31.70 -8.01
CA VAL A 49 -4.89 -31.54 -7.07
C VAL A 49 -4.91 -30.10 -6.60
N THR A 50 -6.07 -29.44 -6.73
CA THR A 50 -6.23 -28.04 -6.35
C THR A 50 -7.52 -27.84 -5.56
N TYR A 51 -7.51 -26.89 -4.63
CA TYR A 51 -8.56 -26.65 -3.65
C TYR A 51 -9.12 -25.24 -3.79
N ALA A 52 -10.42 -25.07 -3.54
CA ALA A 52 -11.01 -23.73 -3.48
C ALA A 52 -10.52 -23.01 -2.21
N SER A 53 -10.04 -21.77 -2.36
CA SER A 53 -9.73 -20.90 -1.22
C SER A 53 -10.93 -20.04 -0.81
N GLU A 54 -10.86 -19.51 0.40
CA GLU A 54 -11.80 -18.50 0.91
C GLU A 54 -11.76 -17.16 0.15
N PHE A 55 -10.78 -16.96 -0.73
CA PHE A 55 -10.64 -15.76 -1.56
C PHE A 55 -11.22 -15.95 -2.97
N GLY A 56 -11.82 -17.12 -3.25
CA GLY A 56 -12.42 -17.45 -4.54
C GLY A 56 -11.44 -17.83 -5.65
N PHE A 57 -10.16 -18.03 -5.33
CA PHE A 57 -9.15 -18.56 -6.24
C PHE A 57 -8.75 -19.98 -5.83
N ARG A 58 -8.22 -20.78 -6.75
CA ARG A 58 -7.76 -22.13 -6.43
C ARG A 58 -6.33 -22.10 -5.91
N ILE A 59 -6.02 -23.03 -5.01
CA ILE A 59 -4.67 -23.25 -4.46
C ILE A 59 -4.22 -24.68 -4.72
N ASP A 60 -2.93 -24.91 -4.81
CA ASP A 60 -2.36 -26.26 -4.79
C ASP A 60 -2.15 -26.81 -3.37
N GLU A 61 -1.66 -28.05 -3.29
CA GLU A 61 -1.36 -28.75 -2.03
C GLU A 61 -0.35 -28.03 -1.14
N GLN A 62 0.56 -27.24 -1.72
CA GLN A 62 1.56 -26.45 -1.00
C GLN A 62 1.00 -25.09 -0.54
N GLY A 63 -0.24 -24.78 -0.93
CA GLY A 63 -0.95 -23.56 -0.57
C GLY A 63 -0.61 -22.36 -1.46
N PHE A 64 -0.05 -22.58 -2.65
CA PHE A 64 0.15 -21.53 -3.64
C PHE A 64 -1.05 -21.39 -4.55
N PHE A 65 -1.45 -20.16 -4.84
CA PHE A 65 -2.55 -19.88 -5.76
C PHE A 65 -2.19 -20.30 -7.19
N GLU A 66 -3.20 -20.78 -7.91
CA GLU A 66 -3.09 -20.99 -9.35
C GLU A 66 -2.86 -19.65 -10.08
N LYS A 67 -2.42 -19.73 -11.34
CA LYS A 67 -2.02 -18.54 -12.12
C LYS A 67 -3.21 -17.66 -12.52
N ASP A 68 -4.45 -18.09 -12.27
CA ASP A 68 -5.68 -17.33 -12.52
C ASP A 68 -5.77 -16.07 -11.65
N LEU A 69 -5.30 -16.13 -10.40
CA LEU A 69 -5.16 -14.97 -9.53
C LEU A 69 -4.23 -13.94 -10.17
N ASN A 70 -3.02 -14.35 -10.58
CA ASN A 70 -2.03 -13.45 -11.16
C ASN A 70 -2.52 -12.83 -12.48
N LYS A 71 -3.18 -13.64 -13.32
CA LYS A 71 -3.80 -13.19 -14.56
C LYS A 71 -4.86 -12.13 -14.30
N THR A 72 -5.66 -12.30 -13.25
CA THR A 72 -6.70 -11.35 -12.84
C THR A 72 -6.10 -10.08 -12.24
N ALA A 73 -5.05 -10.23 -11.44
CA ALA A 73 -4.31 -9.14 -10.80
C ALA A 73 -3.35 -8.40 -11.75
N LYS A 74 -3.16 -8.87 -13.00
CA LYS A 74 -2.17 -8.31 -13.94
C LYS A 74 -0.76 -8.18 -13.34
N ILE A 75 -0.36 -9.18 -12.56
CA ILE A 75 1.02 -9.35 -12.07
C ILE A 75 1.69 -10.51 -12.85
N PRO A 76 3.03 -10.66 -12.79
CA PRO A 76 3.72 -11.72 -13.51
C PRO A 76 3.14 -13.10 -13.17
N LEU A 77 2.94 -13.93 -14.20
CA LEU A 77 2.37 -15.26 -14.00
C LEU A 77 3.30 -16.14 -13.15
N ASP A 78 4.61 -15.92 -13.21
CA ASP A 78 5.57 -16.69 -12.44
C ASP A 78 5.58 -16.36 -10.95
N TYR A 79 4.92 -15.28 -10.51
CA TYR A 79 4.84 -14.97 -9.09
C TYR A 79 4.10 -16.07 -8.33
N ASP A 80 4.76 -16.60 -7.31
CA ASP A 80 4.13 -17.54 -6.40
C ASP A 80 3.53 -16.76 -5.24
N ILE A 81 2.22 -16.87 -5.07
CA ILE A 81 1.44 -16.22 -4.01
C ILE A 81 0.92 -17.32 -3.10
N ASN A 82 1.20 -17.24 -1.80
CA ASN A 82 0.89 -18.28 -0.83
C ASN A 82 -0.29 -17.82 0.04
N ILE A 83 -1.24 -18.71 0.26
CA ILE A 83 -2.44 -18.42 1.02
C ILE A 83 -2.16 -18.00 2.46
N LYS A 84 -1.09 -18.51 3.09
CA LYS A 84 -0.72 -18.11 4.46
C LYS A 84 -0.42 -16.62 4.55
N SER A 85 0.35 -16.10 3.60
CA SER A 85 0.70 -14.67 3.55
C SER A 85 -0.54 -13.81 3.27
N ILE A 86 -1.43 -14.26 2.38
CA ILE A 86 -2.70 -13.56 2.13
C ILE A 86 -3.62 -13.57 3.37
N ARG A 87 -3.66 -14.65 4.16
CA ARG A 87 -4.41 -14.68 5.42
C ARG A 87 -3.88 -13.67 6.42
N GLU A 88 -2.57 -13.54 6.58
CA GLU A 88 -1.98 -12.54 7.48
C GLU A 88 -2.23 -11.10 7.01
N ILE A 89 -2.15 -10.85 5.70
CA ILE A 89 -2.54 -9.57 5.08
C ILE A 89 -4.03 -9.27 5.35
N SER A 90 -4.89 -10.27 5.17
CA SER A 90 -6.32 -10.13 5.38
C SER A 90 -6.67 -9.81 6.83
N LYS A 91 -5.95 -10.40 7.80
CA LYS A 91 -6.09 -10.03 9.22
C LYS A 91 -5.76 -8.56 9.46
N GLN A 92 -4.75 -7.99 8.78
CA GLN A 92 -4.46 -6.55 8.91
C GLN A 92 -5.53 -5.69 8.24
N LEU A 93 -6.08 -6.11 7.09
CA LEU A 93 -7.20 -5.41 6.44
C LEU A 93 -8.46 -5.36 7.31
N ILE A 94 -8.81 -6.48 7.96
CA ILE A 94 -9.99 -6.57 8.82
C ILE A 94 -9.85 -5.66 10.06
N LYS A 95 -8.63 -5.42 10.57
CA LYS A 95 -8.40 -4.44 11.65
C LYS A 95 -8.59 -2.98 11.19
N LEU A 96 -8.29 -2.69 9.92
CA LEU A 96 -8.53 -1.38 9.34
C LEU A 96 -10.02 -1.13 9.12
N ASP A 97 -10.74 -2.14 8.63
CA ASP A 97 -12.19 -2.11 8.40
C ASP A 97 -12.84 -3.41 8.87
N GLU A 98 -13.51 -3.33 10.03
CA GLU A 98 -14.16 -4.46 10.70
C GLU A 98 -15.34 -5.05 9.90
N SER A 99 -15.86 -4.31 8.90
CA SER A 99 -16.97 -4.76 8.04
C SER A 99 -16.51 -5.68 6.90
N LEU A 100 -15.19 -5.78 6.69
CA LEU A 100 -14.58 -6.68 5.72
C LEU A 100 -14.62 -8.13 6.20
N ASN A 101 -14.90 -9.02 5.25
CA ASN A 101 -14.68 -10.45 5.39
C ASN A 101 -13.87 -10.95 4.18
N TYR A 102 -13.34 -12.18 4.24
CA TYR A 102 -12.45 -12.71 3.20
C TYR A 102 -13.04 -12.59 1.78
N ASN A 103 -14.34 -12.85 1.61
CA ASN A 103 -15.02 -12.82 0.32
C ASN A 103 -15.14 -11.40 -0.28
N LYS A 104 -15.10 -10.36 0.57
CA LYS A 104 -15.17 -8.95 0.17
C LYS A 104 -13.80 -8.33 -0.17
N ILE A 105 -12.70 -9.01 0.17
CA ILE A 105 -11.35 -8.50 -0.12
C ILE A 105 -11.04 -8.69 -1.61
N ASP A 106 -10.98 -7.60 -2.37
CA ASP A 106 -10.55 -7.60 -3.78
C ASP A 106 -9.03 -7.84 -3.87
N LEU A 107 -8.64 -9.11 -3.72
CA LEU A 107 -7.24 -9.55 -3.74
C LEU A 107 -6.53 -9.18 -5.06
N PRO A 108 -7.13 -9.33 -6.25
CA PRO A 108 -6.52 -8.89 -7.49
C PRO A 108 -6.14 -7.41 -7.49
N ARG A 109 -7.05 -6.54 -7.03
CA ARG A 109 -6.78 -5.11 -6.95
C ARG A 109 -5.71 -4.77 -5.92
N LEU A 110 -5.74 -5.43 -4.76
CA LEU A 110 -4.73 -5.27 -3.72
C LEU A 110 -3.33 -5.58 -4.28
N LEU A 111 -3.16 -6.78 -4.85
CA LEU A 111 -1.89 -7.21 -5.44
C LEU A 111 -1.44 -6.27 -6.57
N ASN A 112 -2.35 -5.90 -7.48
CA ASN A 112 -2.03 -5.01 -8.59
C ASN A 112 -1.54 -3.63 -8.13
N THR A 113 -2.25 -3.01 -7.18
CA THR A 113 -1.94 -1.66 -6.70
C THR A 113 -0.52 -1.57 -6.14
N TYR A 114 -0.16 -2.52 -5.28
CA TYR A 114 1.15 -2.57 -4.66
C TYR A 114 2.21 -2.97 -5.68
N HIS A 115 1.92 -3.95 -6.54
CA HIS A 115 2.84 -4.40 -7.58
C HIS A 115 3.16 -3.29 -8.59
N ASN A 116 2.17 -2.53 -9.08
CA ASN A 116 2.40 -1.44 -10.02
C ASN A 116 3.29 -0.36 -9.39
N THR A 117 3.06 -0.05 -8.12
CA THR A 117 3.87 0.93 -7.39
C THR A 117 5.31 0.45 -7.24
N LEU A 118 5.49 -0.80 -6.80
CA LEU A 118 6.78 -1.46 -6.67
C LEU A 118 7.54 -1.50 -8.01
N ARG A 119 6.86 -1.92 -9.08
CA ARG A 119 7.40 -2.04 -10.45
C ARG A 119 7.79 -0.70 -11.08
N THR A 120 7.03 0.35 -10.78
CA THR A 120 7.30 1.68 -11.36
C THR A 120 8.51 2.31 -10.67
N ILE A 121 8.66 2.10 -9.36
CA ILE A 121 9.74 2.71 -8.58
C ILE A 121 11.03 1.87 -8.63
N ASN A 122 10.93 0.55 -8.72
CA ASN A 122 12.07 -0.37 -8.78
C ASN A 122 12.11 -1.08 -10.14
N PRO A 123 12.98 -0.64 -11.08
CA PRO A 123 13.08 -1.20 -12.43
C PRO A 123 13.30 -2.72 -12.47
N GLN A 124 13.94 -3.29 -11.46
CA GLN A 124 14.16 -4.73 -11.31
C GLN A 124 12.86 -5.54 -11.28
N PHE A 125 11.73 -4.93 -10.93
CA PHE A 125 10.40 -5.56 -10.96
C PHE A 125 9.67 -5.39 -12.30
N GLN A 126 10.33 -4.80 -13.32
CA GLN A 126 9.78 -4.72 -14.67
C GLN A 126 9.91 -6.04 -15.44
N ASP A 127 10.91 -6.85 -15.08
CA ASP A 127 11.08 -8.21 -15.55
C ASP A 127 9.91 -9.05 -15.04
N ASN A 128 9.25 -9.79 -15.95
CA ASN A 128 8.07 -10.59 -15.61
C ASN A 128 8.46 -11.96 -15.03
N ASP A 129 9.46 -12.02 -14.16
CA ASP A 129 10.01 -13.23 -13.55
C ASP A 129 9.87 -13.21 -12.02
N ASN A 130 9.93 -14.38 -11.37
CA ASN A 130 9.92 -14.47 -9.90
C ASN A 130 11.30 -14.74 -9.32
N ALA A 131 12.32 -13.99 -9.78
CA ALA A 131 13.70 -14.19 -9.37
C ALA A 131 13.88 -14.05 -7.84
N PHE A 132 14.85 -14.80 -7.31
CA PHE A 132 15.31 -14.68 -5.94
C PHE A 132 16.40 -13.62 -5.86
N LEU A 133 16.27 -12.74 -4.86
CA LEU A 133 17.19 -11.64 -4.60
C LEU A 133 17.90 -11.86 -3.27
N ASN A 134 19.21 -11.67 -3.28
CA ASN A 134 20.03 -11.69 -2.06
C ASN A 134 20.03 -10.33 -1.36
N LYS A 135 20.60 -10.30 -0.15
CA LYS A 135 20.67 -9.09 0.69
C LYS A 135 21.29 -7.88 -0.03
N SER A 136 22.39 -8.06 -0.74
CA SER A 136 23.04 -6.96 -1.48
C SER A 136 22.13 -6.39 -2.56
N GLN A 137 21.48 -7.25 -3.35
CA GLN A 137 20.56 -6.82 -4.40
C GLN A 137 19.33 -6.10 -3.82
N ILE A 138 18.82 -6.54 -2.67
CA ILE A 138 17.69 -5.89 -2.00
C ILE A 138 18.07 -4.49 -1.46
N LEU A 139 19.31 -4.31 -1.00
CA LEU A 139 19.81 -3.01 -0.52
C LEU A 139 20.01 -1.99 -1.65
N GLU A 140 20.21 -2.44 -2.89
CA GLU A 140 20.32 -1.58 -4.08
C GLU A 140 18.96 -1.07 -4.58
N LEU A 141 17.85 -1.64 -4.09
CA LEU A 141 16.50 -1.19 -4.44
C LEU A 141 16.17 0.13 -3.76
N ASN A 142 15.30 0.92 -4.38
CA ASN A 142 14.66 2.06 -3.74
C ASN A 142 13.81 1.56 -2.56
N GLN A 143 14.01 2.13 -1.39
CA GLN A 143 13.45 1.64 -0.12
C GLN A 143 12.05 2.18 0.18
N GLY A 144 11.69 3.34 -0.38
CA GLY A 144 10.35 3.91 -0.19
C GLY A 144 10.09 5.12 -1.07
N TYR A 145 8.97 5.81 -0.82
CA TYR A 145 8.56 6.97 -1.59
C TYR A 145 7.58 7.87 -0.83
N SER A 146 7.50 9.14 -1.21
CA SER A 146 6.41 10.04 -0.83
C SER A 146 5.32 10.05 -1.88
N TYR A 147 4.07 10.21 -1.48
CA TYR A 147 2.94 10.26 -2.42
C TYR A 147 1.86 11.29 -2.03
N THR A 148 1.04 11.67 -3.00
CA THR A 148 -0.18 12.44 -2.76
C THR A 148 -1.29 11.52 -2.26
N HIS A 149 -2.35 12.09 -1.71
CA HIS A 149 -3.56 11.34 -1.38
C HIS A 149 -4.04 10.45 -2.58
N GLU A 150 -4.06 11.00 -3.78
CA GLU A 150 -4.46 10.30 -5.02
C GLU A 150 -3.47 9.20 -5.45
N GLY A 151 -2.28 9.15 -4.86
CA GLY A 151 -1.26 8.14 -5.13
C GLY A 151 -0.22 8.54 -6.17
N LYS A 152 -0.10 9.83 -6.50
CA LYS A 152 0.99 10.35 -7.34
C LYS A 152 2.29 10.36 -6.53
N ILE A 153 3.36 9.85 -7.10
CA ILE A 153 4.69 9.80 -6.46
C ILE A 153 5.31 11.20 -6.48
N LEU A 154 5.76 11.67 -5.31
CA LEU A 154 6.34 13.00 -5.10
C LEU A 154 7.86 12.96 -4.87
N LYS A 155 8.36 11.89 -4.26
CA LYS A 155 9.78 11.68 -3.97
C LYS A 155 10.06 10.18 -3.86
N ILE A 156 11.28 9.77 -4.17
CA ILE A 156 11.75 8.39 -3.96
C ILE A 156 12.91 8.42 -2.95
N TYR A 157 12.91 7.42 -2.07
CA TYR A 157 13.93 7.23 -1.05
C TYR A 157 14.80 6.04 -1.44
N GLU A 158 16.02 6.31 -1.91
CA GLU A 158 16.93 5.30 -2.44
C GLU A 158 17.54 4.38 -1.37
N ASN A 159 17.69 4.87 -0.14
CA ASN A 159 18.24 4.07 0.94
C ASN A 159 17.43 4.20 2.23
N ILE A 160 17.66 3.25 3.13
CA ILE A 160 16.87 3.11 4.35
C ILE A 160 17.07 4.28 5.31
N ASN A 161 18.26 4.87 5.38
CA ASN A 161 18.53 5.99 6.28
C ASN A 161 17.70 7.22 5.87
N ILE A 162 17.69 7.57 4.58
CA ILE A 162 16.88 8.69 4.08
C ILE A 162 15.39 8.44 4.32
N LEU A 163 14.92 7.20 4.10
CA LEU A 163 13.52 6.84 4.38
C LEU A 163 13.17 6.99 5.87
N GLN A 164 14.03 6.52 6.77
CA GLN A 164 13.82 6.62 8.21
C GLN A 164 13.85 8.06 8.70
N ASP A 165 14.73 8.89 8.15
CA ASP A 165 14.76 10.33 8.45
C ASP A 165 13.48 11.02 7.98
N ALA A 166 12.97 10.69 6.80
CA ALA A 166 11.68 11.18 6.32
C ALA A 166 10.51 10.74 7.23
N LYS A 167 10.49 9.49 7.70
CA LYS A 167 9.47 9.00 8.63
C LYS A 167 9.52 9.74 9.98
N LYS A 168 10.72 9.97 10.53
CA LYS A 168 10.90 10.75 11.77
C LYS A 168 10.45 12.21 11.59
N LEU A 169 10.81 12.83 10.46
CA LEU A 169 10.36 14.18 10.14
C LEU A 169 8.83 14.26 10.07
N ASN A 170 8.16 13.21 9.60
CA ASN A 170 6.70 13.21 9.51
C ASN A 170 6.00 13.36 10.87
N ILE A 171 6.58 12.82 11.94
CA ILE A 171 6.07 13.00 13.32
C ILE A 171 6.03 14.50 13.68
N ASN A 172 7.05 15.26 13.27
CA ASN A 172 7.14 16.70 13.50
C ASN A 172 6.21 17.53 12.60
N LEU A 173 5.90 17.03 11.41
CA LEU A 173 4.93 17.66 10.50
C LEU A 173 3.52 17.53 11.06
N ASN A 174 3.19 16.40 11.68
CA ASN A 174 1.87 16.14 12.24
C ASN A 174 1.48 17.16 13.33
N THR A 175 2.44 17.67 14.12
CA THR A 175 2.14 18.71 15.13
C THR A 175 1.72 20.04 14.50
N LEU A 176 2.11 20.29 13.25
CA LEU A 176 1.74 21.45 12.43
C LEU A 176 0.51 21.20 11.54
N MET A 177 -0.18 20.06 11.71
CA MET A 177 -1.26 19.62 10.81
C MET A 177 -0.80 19.51 9.36
N LEU A 178 0.42 19.00 9.16
CA LEU A 178 1.00 18.69 7.86
C LEU A 178 1.35 17.21 7.83
N ASP A 179 1.21 16.58 6.66
CA ASP A 179 1.45 15.14 6.55
C ASP A 179 2.12 14.79 5.21
N ASN A 180 3.35 14.30 5.30
CA ASN A 180 4.02 13.65 4.20
C ASN A 180 3.64 12.17 4.19
N LYS A 181 2.80 11.76 3.23
CA LYS A 181 2.49 10.34 3.04
C LYS A 181 3.72 9.61 2.52
N VAL A 182 4.29 8.75 3.35
CA VAL A 182 5.47 7.93 3.03
C VAL A 182 5.06 6.47 2.91
N GLY A 183 5.33 5.85 1.76
CA GLY A 183 5.25 4.42 1.54
C GLY A 183 6.61 3.76 1.78
N ASP A 184 6.62 2.67 2.54
CA ASP A 184 7.82 1.88 2.88
C ASP A 184 7.69 0.48 2.29
N PHE A 185 8.62 0.10 1.42
CA PHE A 185 8.62 -1.25 0.83
C PHE A 185 9.00 -2.35 1.83
N ALA A 186 9.46 -1.98 3.02
CA ALA A 186 9.85 -2.86 4.11
C ALA A 186 10.91 -3.91 3.72
N PHE A 187 11.81 -3.53 2.80
CA PHE A 187 12.90 -4.40 2.35
C PHE A 187 13.90 -4.72 3.47
N ASN A 188 14.10 -3.82 4.42
CA ASN A 188 14.88 -4.06 5.63
C ASN A 188 14.32 -5.23 6.46
N ALA A 189 12.99 -5.35 6.59
CA ALA A 189 12.35 -6.47 7.27
C ALA A 189 12.58 -7.80 6.56
N SER A 190 12.83 -7.77 5.24
CA SER A 190 13.23 -8.94 4.45
C SER A 190 14.70 -9.34 4.65
N ILE A 191 15.54 -8.39 5.10
CA ILE A 191 16.98 -8.58 5.27
C ILE A 191 17.35 -9.05 6.68
N GLU A 192 16.70 -8.50 7.72
CA GLU A 192 17.14 -8.67 9.10
C GLU A 192 16.46 -9.84 9.83
N ASN A 193 15.23 -10.19 9.44
CA ASN A 193 14.38 -11.15 10.18
C ASN A 193 13.75 -12.21 9.29
N THR A 194 14.47 -12.64 8.25
CA THR A 194 13.92 -13.47 7.16
C THR A 194 13.42 -14.84 7.64
N ALA A 195 14.08 -15.46 8.63
CA ALA A 195 13.70 -16.78 9.16
C ALA A 195 12.46 -16.76 10.07
N ASP A 196 12.21 -15.65 10.77
CA ASP A 196 11.09 -15.50 11.71
C ASP A 196 9.91 -14.72 11.13
N ASN A 197 10.09 -14.10 9.96
CA ASN A 197 9.03 -13.42 9.26
C ASN A 197 8.03 -14.43 8.67
N PRO A 198 6.80 -14.53 9.21
CA PRO A 198 5.82 -15.52 8.76
C PRO A 198 5.34 -15.28 7.33
N ILE A 199 5.50 -14.06 6.81
CA ILE A 199 5.15 -13.70 5.44
C ILE A 199 6.19 -14.23 4.46
N LEU A 200 7.48 -14.19 4.81
CA LEU A 200 8.57 -14.48 3.89
C LEU A 200 8.93 -15.97 3.78
N ARG A 201 8.68 -16.76 4.83
CA ARG A 201 9.02 -18.19 4.85
C ARG A 201 8.65 -18.99 3.60
N PRO A 202 7.46 -18.81 2.97
CA PRO A 202 7.09 -19.54 1.75
C PRO A 202 7.89 -19.12 0.50
N TYR A 203 8.66 -18.03 0.57
CA TYR A 203 9.31 -17.37 -0.56
C TYR A 203 10.83 -17.40 -0.48
N LEU A 204 11.38 -18.24 0.40
CA LEU A 204 12.81 -18.41 0.56
C LEU A 204 13.30 -19.61 -0.23
N ASN A 205 14.41 -19.44 -0.93
CA ASN A 205 15.14 -20.58 -1.47
C ASN A 205 16.09 -21.19 -0.42
N LYS A 206 16.83 -22.22 -0.82
CA LYS A 206 17.78 -22.92 0.06
C LYS A 206 18.94 -22.04 0.55
N GLN A 207 19.19 -20.93 -0.14
CA GLN A 207 20.23 -19.95 0.16
C GLN A 207 19.71 -18.79 1.03
N ALA A 208 18.45 -18.86 1.49
CA ALA A 208 17.76 -17.79 2.22
C ALA A 208 17.62 -16.47 1.43
N GLU A 209 17.66 -16.54 0.10
CA GLU A 209 17.32 -15.44 -0.79
C GLU A 209 15.80 -15.35 -0.93
N VAL A 210 15.29 -14.14 -1.15
CA VAL A 210 13.84 -13.85 -1.14
C VAL A 210 13.34 -13.65 -2.57
N SER A 211 12.24 -14.31 -2.94
CA SER A 211 11.63 -14.09 -4.27
C SER A 211 11.03 -12.68 -4.41
N LYS A 212 10.93 -12.17 -5.65
CA LYS A 212 10.22 -10.91 -5.96
C LYS A 212 8.77 -10.94 -5.47
N SER A 213 8.06 -12.06 -5.61
CA SER A 213 6.71 -12.21 -5.06
C SER A 213 6.66 -12.14 -3.54
N GLY A 214 7.68 -12.67 -2.85
CA GLY A 214 7.83 -12.56 -1.40
C GLY A 214 8.04 -11.12 -0.93
N LEU A 215 8.89 -10.37 -1.63
CA LEU A 215 9.08 -8.94 -1.35
C LEU A 215 7.79 -8.13 -1.54
N LEU A 216 7.02 -8.41 -2.60
CA LEU A 216 5.71 -7.78 -2.82
C LEU A 216 4.74 -8.03 -1.65
N LEU A 217 4.64 -9.28 -1.19
CA LEU A 217 3.71 -9.62 -0.11
C LEU A 217 4.19 -9.10 1.24
N ASN A 218 5.50 -9.05 1.46
CA ASN A 218 6.07 -8.42 2.64
C ASN A 218 5.76 -6.93 2.68
N TYR A 219 5.92 -6.24 1.56
CA TYR A 219 5.54 -4.84 1.41
C TYR A 219 4.06 -4.64 1.76
N ILE A 220 3.14 -5.41 1.15
CA ILE A 220 1.70 -5.30 1.44
C ILE A 220 1.40 -5.48 2.92
N TYR A 221 1.98 -6.52 3.53
CA TYR A 221 1.73 -6.80 4.94
C TYR A 221 2.22 -5.67 5.86
N HIS A 222 3.44 -5.19 5.64
CA HIS A 222 4.05 -4.17 6.49
C HIS A 222 3.37 -2.81 6.35
N ASP A 223 3.00 -2.40 5.14
CA ASP A 223 2.25 -1.16 4.92
C ASP A 223 0.91 -1.17 5.67
N LEU A 224 0.15 -2.26 5.55
CA LEU A 224 -1.13 -2.41 6.27
C LEU A 224 -0.95 -2.50 7.79
N LYS A 225 0.14 -3.12 8.26
CA LYS A 225 0.47 -3.18 9.68
C LYS A 225 0.83 -1.79 10.23
N GLU A 226 1.61 -1.01 9.48
CA GLU A 226 1.97 0.37 9.83
C GLU A 226 0.73 1.26 9.88
N GLN A 227 -0.18 1.15 8.90
CA GLN A 227 -1.46 1.86 8.92
C GLN A 227 -2.31 1.51 10.16
N ASN A 228 -2.33 0.24 10.58
CA ASN A 228 -3.02 -0.16 11.80
C ASN A 228 -2.38 0.41 13.06
N ASN A 229 -1.06 0.41 13.14
CA ASN A 229 -0.34 1.01 14.27
C ASN A 229 -0.58 2.52 14.34
N MET A 230 -0.61 3.20 13.19
CA MET A 230 -0.99 4.62 13.14
C MET A 230 -2.43 4.79 13.63
N LYS A 231 -3.40 4.00 13.16
CA LYS A 231 -4.79 4.04 13.64
C LYS A 231 -4.91 3.83 15.16
N SER A 232 -4.10 2.97 15.76
CA SER A 232 -4.12 2.72 17.22
C SER A 232 -3.41 3.80 18.03
N ASN A 233 -2.38 4.43 17.47
CA ASN A 233 -1.54 5.41 18.17
C ASN A 233 -2.02 6.86 17.96
N PHE A 234 -3.00 7.10 17.09
CA PHE A 234 -3.26 8.45 16.61
C PHE A 234 -4.07 9.32 17.55
N PHE A 235 -3.39 10.38 17.96
CA PHE A 235 -3.94 11.55 18.59
C PHE A 235 -4.71 12.51 17.67
N LEU A 236 -4.56 12.34 16.35
CA LEU A 236 -4.92 13.33 15.33
C LEU A 236 -5.71 12.76 14.15
N SER A 237 -6.71 11.88 14.35
CA SER A 237 -7.60 11.57 13.22
C SER A 237 -9.07 11.45 13.59
N PRO A 238 -9.91 12.26 12.94
CA PRO A 238 -10.92 11.81 12.00
C PRO A 238 -10.34 11.83 10.58
N ILE A 239 -10.84 10.91 9.77
CA ILE A 239 -10.46 10.58 8.38
C ILE A 239 -10.41 11.79 7.42
N GLU A 240 -11.02 12.93 7.78
CA GLU A 240 -11.06 14.15 6.96
C GLU A 240 -9.81 15.06 7.16
N ILE A 241 -9.08 14.95 8.28
CA ILE A 241 -7.88 15.77 8.58
C ILE A 241 -6.66 15.33 7.75
N ASN A 242 -6.64 14.08 7.29
CA ASN A 242 -5.52 13.48 6.59
C ASN A 242 -5.31 14.07 5.17
N ILE A 243 -6.40 14.41 4.46
CA ILE A 243 -6.32 14.92 3.09
C ILE A 243 -5.79 16.36 3.06
N VAL A 244 -6.39 17.23 3.87
CA VAL A 244 -6.03 18.66 3.93
C VAL A 244 -4.58 18.83 4.38
N SER A 245 -4.14 18.06 5.38
CA SER A 245 -2.75 18.09 5.87
C SER A 245 -1.75 17.70 4.78
N ASN A 246 -2.08 16.68 3.97
CA ASN A 246 -1.24 16.26 2.85
C ASN A 246 -1.25 17.27 1.69
N ILE A 247 -2.40 17.87 1.37
CA ILE A 247 -2.51 18.93 0.35
C ILE A 247 -1.69 20.16 0.78
N ASN A 248 -1.83 20.61 2.02
CA ASN A 248 -1.09 21.75 2.54
C ASN A 248 0.41 21.48 2.52
N PHE A 249 0.85 20.29 2.93
CA PHE A 249 2.25 19.88 2.82
C PHE A 249 2.76 20.01 1.37
N GLN A 250 2.00 19.49 0.39
CA GLN A 250 2.38 19.59 -1.02
C GLN A 250 2.48 21.03 -1.53
N LYS A 251 1.52 21.88 -1.16
CA LYS A 251 1.53 23.30 -1.54
C LYS A 251 2.73 24.06 -0.96
N ILE A 252 3.10 23.75 0.27
CA ILE A 252 4.30 24.33 0.90
C ILE A 252 5.57 23.83 0.20
N MET A 253 5.67 22.52 -0.08
CA MET A 253 6.86 21.94 -0.74
C MET A 253 7.05 22.44 -2.18
N SER A 254 5.95 22.72 -2.89
CA SER A 254 5.96 23.30 -4.25
C SER A 254 6.15 24.82 -4.28
N GLY A 255 6.05 25.50 -3.13
CA GLY A 255 6.14 26.96 -3.03
C GLY A 255 4.85 27.70 -3.42
N GLU A 256 3.72 27.00 -3.55
CA GLU A 256 2.41 27.62 -3.77
C GLU A 256 1.90 28.38 -2.53
N ILE A 257 2.27 27.90 -1.33
CA ILE A 257 1.97 28.55 -0.05
C ILE A 257 3.28 28.85 0.66
N ASP A 258 3.46 30.10 1.10
CA ASP A 258 4.56 30.46 1.97
C ASP A 258 4.34 29.89 3.39
N ILE A 259 5.41 29.35 3.98
CA ILE A 259 5.32 28.73 5.30
C ILE A 259 4.96 29.75 6.40
N GLN A 260 5.40 31.00 6.28
CA GLN A 260 5.08 32.05 7.23
C GLN A 260 3.58 32.38 7.18
N ASP A 261 3.02 32.47 5.98
CA ASP A 261 1.58 32.69 5.77
C ASP A 261 0.77 31.52 6.33
N PHE A 262 1.21 30.29 6.10
CA PHE A 262 0.59 29.10 6.68
C PHE A 262 0.60 29.12 8.22
N ILE A 263 1.74 29.47 8.84
CA ILE A 263 1.85 29.58 10.30
C ILE A 263 0.90 30.65 10.83
N ASN A 264 0.85 31.82 10.18
CA ASN A 264 0.00 32.92 10.60
C ASN A 264 -1.48 32.54 10.54
N GLU A 265 -1.95 31.96 9.43
CA GLU A 265 -3.35 31.54 9.30
C GLU A 265 -3.70 30.41 10.28
N ASN A 266 -2.81 29.45 10.51
CA ASN A 266 -3.03 28.39 11.51
C ASN A 266 -3.08 28.90 12.96
N ASN A 267 -2.55 30.09 13.24
CA ASN A 267 -2.51 30.68 14.58
C ASN A 267 -3.42 31.91 14.72
N LYS A 268 -4.24 32.22 13.71
CA LYS A 268 -5.05 33.44 13.64
C LYS A 268 -6.19 33.45 14.65
N GLU A 269 -7.01 32.40 14.63
CA GLU A 269 -8.19 32.31 15.52
C GLU A 269 -7.85 31.67 16.87
N LYS A 270 -6.94 30.68 16.85
CA LYS A 270 -6.52 29.94 18.04
C LYS A 270 -5.06 29.54 17.91
N MET A 271 -4.38 29.45 19.05
CA MET A 271 -3.03 28.90 19.13
C MET A 271 -3.02 27.50 18.52
N SER A 272 -2.11 27.24 17.60
CA SER A 272 -1.87 25.89 17.07
C SER A 272 -1.23 24.99 18.12
N PHE A 273 -1.39 23.67 17.99
CA PHE A 273 -0.76 22.72 18.90
C PHE A 273 0.77 22.85 18.90
N ASP A 274 1.38 23.10 17.73
CA ASP A 274 2.82 23.30 17.64
C ASP A 274 3.31 24.52 18.43
N LEU A 275 2.60 25.64 18.32
CA LEU A 275 2.90 26.84 19.10
C LEU A 275 2.69 26.59 20.60
N TYR A 276 1.66 25.82 20.97
CA TYR A 276 1.45 25.40 22.36
C TYR A 276 2.63 24.59 22.89
N LEU A 277 3.14 23.61 22.14
CA LEU A 277 4.32 22.84 22.53
C LEU A 277 5.55 23.75 22.70
N HIS A 278 5.75 24.68 21.76
CA HIS A 278 6.87 25.61 21.80
C HIS A 278 6.84 26.51 23.06
N ILE A 279 5.68 27.09 23.38
CA ILE A 279 5.52 27.96 24.56
C ILE A 279 5.74 27.17 25.86
N ASN A 280 5.34 25.90 25.90
CA ASN A 280 5.58 25.02 27.04
C ASN A 280 7.00 24.41 27.08
N GLY A 281 7.89 24.81 26.16
CA GLY A 281 9.27 24.33 26.11
C GLY A 281 9.42 22.87 25.73
N VAL A 282 8.41 22.27 25.09
CA VAL A 282 8.42 20.87 24.67
C VAL A 282 9.11 20.76 23.31
N ASP A 283 10.24 20.05 23.28
CA ASP A 283 10.90 19.71 22.02
C ASP A 283 10.27 18.47 21.39
N LYS A 284 9.41 18.69 20.39
CA LYS A 284 8.73 17.63 19.66
C LYS A 284 9.68 16.63 18.98
N ASN A 285 10.90 17.03 18.63
CA ASN A 285 11.89 16.15 17.98
C ASN A 285 12.36 15.00 18.89
N ASN A 286 12.31 15.21 20.21
CA ASN A 286 12.82 14.28 21.21
C ASN A 286 11.71 13.69 22.09
N THR A 287 10.45 14.03 21.79
CA THR A 287 9.29 13.60 22.58
C THR A 287 8.61 12.42 21.90
N SER A 288 8.35 11.35 22.65
CA SER A 288 7.64 10.17 22.12
C SER A 288 6.19 10.52 21.74
N GLU A 289 5.64 9.80 20.77
CA GLU A 289 4.24 9.98 20.32
C GLU A 289 3.26 9.90 21.50
N ASP A 290 3.39 8.91 22.40
CA ASP A 290 2.53 8.79 23.58
C ASP A 290 2.52 10.04 24.46
N LYS A 291 3.66 10.73 24.58
CA LYS A 291 3.76 11.97 25.36
C LYS A 291 3.16 13.14 24.59
N LEU A 292 3.39 13.23 23.29
CA LEU A 292 2.73 14.22 22.43
C LEU A 292 1.20 14.07 22.52
N SER A 293 0.70 12.83 22.53
CA SER A 293 -0.71 12.48 22.72
C SER A 293 -1.28 12.92 24.07
N ILE A 294 -0.46 13.00 25.13
CA ILE A 294 -0.91 13.60 26.40
C ILE A 294 -0.95 15.13 26.27
N PHE A 295 0.06 15.74 25.65
CA PHE A 295 0.16 17.20 25.55
C PHE A 295 -0.98 17.84 24.77
N PHE A 296 -1.39 17.30 23.62
CA PHE A 296 -2.64 17.76 22.99
C PHE A 296 -3.96 17.31 23.61
N GLN A 297 -4.04 16.26 24.44
CA GLN A 297 -5.23 16.12 25.29
C GLN A 297 -5.33 17.34 26.23
N GLN A 298 -4.19 17.80 26.75
CA GLN A 298 -4.14 19.03 27.54
C GLN A 298 -4.47 20.26 26.69
N TYR A 299 -3.91 20.39 25.47
CA TYR A 299 -4.22 21.46 24.50
C TYR A 299 -5.71 21.52 24.10
N VAL A 300 -6.35 20.38 23.81
CA VAL A 300 -7.77 20.35 23.45
C VAL A 300 -8.64 20.82 24.62
N ASN A 301 -8.24 20.49 25.84
CA ASN A 301 -8.88 20.97 27.06
C ASN A 301 -8.42 22.39 27.46
N TYR A 302 -7.41 22.94 26.78
CA TYR A 302 -6.86 24.25 27.07
C TYR A 302 -7.80 25.33 26.54
N GLN A 303 -8.74 25.75 27.37
CA GLN A 303 -9.56 26.93 27.12
C GLN A 303 -8.82 28.16 27.61
N HIS A 304 -8.14 28.86 26.70
CA HIS A 304 -7.66 30.20 26.97
C HIS A 304 -8.11 31.14 25.86
N ASN A 305 -8.82 32.20 26.26
CA ASN A 305 -9.09 33.38 25.46
C ASN A 305 -7.79 34.18 25.30
N ILE A 306 -6.78 33.60 24.65
CA ILE A 306 -5.62 34.36 24.20
C ILE A 306 -6.08 35.15 22.98
N ASN A 307 -5.98 36.48 23.06
CA ASN A 307 -6.13 37.32 21.89
C ASN A 307 -4.95 37.07 20.95
N MET A 308 -5.12 36.15 20.00
CA MET A 308 -4.06 35.72 19.11
C MET A 308 -3.55 36.86 18.24
N ASP A 309 -4.40 37.79 17.82
CA ASP A 309 -3.98 38.97 17.06
C ASP A 309 -2.98 39.83 17.86
N GLU A 310 -3.25 40.03 19.15
CA GLU A 310 -2.33 40.77 20.02
C GLU A 310 -1.05 39.98 20.30
N PHE A 311 -1.17 38.67 20.55
CA PHE A 311 -0.01 37.81 20.79
C PHE A 311 0.92 37.75 19.57
N VAL A 312 0.37 37.52 18.37
CA VAL A 312 1.13 37.46 17.11
C VAL A 312 1.88 38.76 16.84
N ASN A 313 1.26 39.90 17.11
CA ASN A 313 1.82 41.21 16.79
C ASN A 313 2.79 41.75 17.86
N SER A 314 2.68 41.32 19.12
CA SER A 314 3.47 41.85 20.24
C SER A 314 4.49 40.88 20.84
N SER A 315 4.37 39.58 20.55
CA SER A 315 5.17 38.54 21.20
C SER A 315 6.48 38.27 20.45
N SER A 316 7.60 38.56 21.12
CA SER A 316 8.92 38.10 20.69
C SER A 316 9.01 36.57 20.61
N ILE A 317 8.23 35.86 21.42
CA ILE A 317 8.15 34.39 21.41
C ILE A 317 7.54 33.91 20.09
N TYR A 318 6.46 34.54 19.62
CA TYR A 318 5.85 34.20 18.34
C TYR A 318 6.80 34.47 17.16
N ALA A 319 7.49 35.62 17.16
CA ALA A 319 8.46 35.94 16.12
C ALA A 319 9.62 34.94 16.05
N LEU A 320 10.14 34.52 17.22
CA LEU A 320 11.20 33.49 17.31
C LEU A 320 10.70 32.12 16.84
N TYR A 321 9.49 31.74 17.26
CA TYR A 321 8.82 30.52 16.83
C TYR A 321 8.68 30.46 15.31
N SER A 322 8.02 31.45 14.70
CA SER A 322 7.72 31.41 13.27
C SER A 322 9.01 31.44 12.44
N LYS A 323 10.01 32.23 12.84
CA LYS A 323 11.32 32.24 12.17
C LYS A 323 12.03 30.89 12.25
N LYS A 324 11.94 30.20 13.39
CA LYS A 324 12.51 28.86 13.55
C LYS A 324 11.83 27.87 12.60
N ILE A 325 10.49 27.82 12.62
CA ILE A 325 9.74 26.89 11.77
C ILE A 325 9.98 27.19 10.29
N ALA A 326 9.99 28.45 9.87
CA ALA A 326 10.28 28.82 8.49
C ALA A 326 11.64 28.30 8.03
N LYS A 327 12.70 28.49 8.83
CA LYS A 327 14.04 27.99 8.53
C LYS A 327 14.11 26.46 8.48
N ASP A 328 13.40 25.78 9.37
CA ASP A 328 13.35 24.31 9.38
C ASP A 328 12.63 23.81 8.11
N PHE A 329 11.58 24.50 7.66
CA PHE A 329 10.85 24.17 6.44
C PHE A 329 11.61 24.48 5.16
N GLU A 330 12.42 25.53 5.11
CA GLU A 330 13.31 25.78 3.98
C GLU A 330 14.23 24.57 3.76
N LYS A 331 14.84 24.05 4.82
CA LYS A 331 15.68 22.84 4.74
C LYS A 331 14.88 21.62 4.30
N ILE A 332 13.70 21.39 4.90
CA ILE A 332 12.83 20.26 4.52
C ILE A 332 12.46 20.34 3.04
N ARG A 333 12.11 21.53 2.55
CA ARG A 333 11.75 21.76 1.14
C ARG A 333 12.93 21.52 0.22
N ASP A 334 14.12 22.02 0.58
CA ASP A 334 15.33 21.82 -0.21
C ASP A 334 15.69 20.33 -0.26
N ASP A 335 15.67 19.63 0.87
CA ASP A 335 15.93 18.20 0.96
C ASP A 335 14.86 17.40 0.20
N PHE A 336 13.59 17.82 0.26
CA PHE A 336 12.47 17.16 -0.43
C PHE A 336 12.59 17.31 -1.95
N ASN A 337 12.94 18.50 -2.44
CA ASN A 337 13.05 18.82 -3.86
C ASN A 337 14.41 18.45 -4.45
N GLN A 338 15.42 18.15 -3.63
CA GLN A 338 16.63 17.47 -4.06
C GLN A 338 16.26 16.05 -4.52
N ASN A 339 16.04 15.92 -5.82
CA ASN A 339 15.94 14.64 -6.49
C ASN A 339 17.32 14.23 -6.99
N ASN A 340 17.64 12.94 -6.91
CA ASN A 340 18.81 12.42 -7.58
C ASN A 340 18.64 12.59 -9.10
N SER A 341 19.71 13.01 -9.76
CA SER A 341 19.74 13.33 -11.20
C SER A 341 19.27 12.19 -12.11
N ASN A 342 19.22 10.96 -11.59
CA ASN A 342 18.80 9.77 -12.32
C ASN A 342 17.30 9.43 -12.17
N ILE A 343 16.54 10.13 -11.33
CA ILE A 343 15.12 9.83 -11.06
C ILE A 343 14.22 10.85 -11.77
N ASP A 344 13.53 10.38 -12.82
CA ASP A 344 12.48 11.15 -13.50
C ASP A 344 11.10 10.82 -12.94
N LEU A 345 10.64 11.64 -11.99
CA LEU A 345 9.33 11.49 -11.36
C LEU A 345 8.15 11.66 -12.33
N GLN A 346 8.29 12.44 -13.41
CA GLN A 346 7.21 12.59 -14.38
C GLN A 346 7.01 11.29 -15.15
N LYS A 347 8.11 10.70 -15.65
CA LYS A 347 8.07 9.41 -16.35
C LYS A 347 7.53 8.29 -15.46
N ILE A 348 7.94 8.25 -14.19
CA ILE A 348 7.45 7.28 -13.20
C ILE A 348 5.93 7.42 -13.02
N ASN A 349 5.43 8.63 -12.81
CA ASN A 349 4.00 8.84 -12.62
C ASN A 349 3.17 8.49 -13.88
N ILE A 350 3.65 8.85 -15.07
CA ILE A 350 3.01 8.47 -16.34
C ILE A 350 2.95 6.94 -16.49
N GLN A 351 4.06 6.25 -16.21
CA GLN A 351 4.11 4.79 -16.27
C GLN A 351 3.13 4.16 -15.28
N LYS A 352 3.05 4.68 -14.06
CA LYS A 352 2.10 4.21 -13.05
C LYS A 352 0.65 4.37 -13.52
N GLU A 353 0.30 5.54 -14.05
CA GLU A 353 -1.05 5.82 -14.57
C GLU A 353 -1.44 4.87 -15.72
N ILE A 354 -0.50 4.61 -16.63
CA ILE A 354 -0.70 3.64 -17.72
C ILE A 354 -0.99 2.24 -17.16
N LEU A 355 -0.19 1.77 -16.19
CA LEU A 355 -0.37 0.44 -15.59
C LEU A 355 -1.71 0.32 -14.84
N ASP A 356 -2.09 1.34 -14.09
CA ASP A 356 -3.36 1.37 -13.36
C ASP A 356 -4.56 1.38 -14.34
N THR A 357 -4.45 2.16 -15.42
CA THR A 357 -5.47 2.19 -16.50
C THR A 357 -5.60 0.82 -17.18
N GLN A 358 -4.48 0.20 -17.54
CA GLN A 358 -4.47 -1.14 -18.16
C GLN A 358 -5.12 -2.21 -17.26
N PHE A 359 -4.87 -2.13 -15.94
CA PHE A 359 -5.54 -3.01 -14.98
C PHE A 359 -7.06 -2.81 -14.97
N LEU A 360 -7.52 -1.56 -14.89
CA LEU A 360 -8.95 -1.24 -14.90
C LEU A 360 -9.64 -1.67 -16.19
N GLU A 361 -9.03 -1.44 -17.35
CA GLU A 361 -9.55 -1.92 -18.63
C GLU A 361 -9.65 -3.44 -18.69
N ASN A 362 -8.63 -4.15 -18.17
CA ASN A 362 -8.66 -5.61 -18.09
C ASN A 362 -9.81 -6.10 -17.20
N ARG A 363 -10.03 -5.46 -16.04
CA ARG A 363 -11.14 -5.78 -15.14
C ARG A 363 -12.51 -5.55 -15.80
N LYS A 364 -12.66 -4.45 -16.54
CA LYS A 364 -13.88 -4.16 -17.32
C LYS A 364 -14.12 -5.26 -18.37
N LYS A 365 -13.09 -5.65 -19.13
CA LYS A 365 -13.19 -6.72 -20.14
C LYS A 365 -13.58 -8.06 -19.51
N GLN A 366 -12.95 -8.44 -18.39
CA GLN A 366 -13.27 -9.67 -17.66
C GLN A 366 -14.72 -9.67 -17.15
N ALA A 367 -15.18 -8.56 -16.57
CA ALA A 367 -16.56 -8.44 -16.11
C ALA A 367 -17.58 -8.56 -17.27
N SER A 368 -17.28 -7.97 -18.42
CA SER A 368 -18.12 -8.10 -19.62
C SER A 368 -18.18 -9.54 -20.14
N ILE A 369 -17.05 -10.24 -20.18
CA ILE A 369 -17.00 -11.66 -20.55
C ILE A 369 -17.83 -12.50 -19.58
N ASN A 370 -17.70 -12.28 -18.28
CA ASN A 370 -18.47 -13.01 -17.27
C ASN A 370 -19.97 -12.78 -17.38
N LYS A 371 -20.40 -11.54 -17.71
CA LYS A 371 -21.82 -11.25 -18.01
C LYS A 371 -22.31 -12.05 -19.21
N ILE A 372 -21.54 -12.09 -20.30
CA ILE A 372 -21.89 -12.85 -21.51
C ILE A 372 -22.00 -14.35 -21.19
N LEU A 373 -21.02 -14.90 -20.48
CA LEU A 373 -21.02 -16.31 -20.07
C LEU A 373 -22.23 -16.64 -19.19
N HIS A 374 -22.55 -15.78 -18.23
CA HIS A 374 -23.71 -15.97 -17.36
C HIS A 374 -25.03 -15.92 -18.15
N SER A 375 -25.19 -14.97 -19.06
CA SER A 375 -26.37 -14.90 -19.95
C SER A 375 -26.49 -16.14 -20.85
N TYR A 376 -25.38 -16.65 -21.39
CA TYR A 376 -25.39 -17.85 -22.21
C TYR A 376 -25.82 -19.09 -21.43
N LEU A 377 -25.32 -19.25 -20.20
CA LEU A 377 -25.66 -20.38 -19.35
C LEU A 377 -27.11 -20.33 -18.87
N ASN A 378 -27.62 -19.15 -18.51
CA ASN A 378 -29.03 -18.97 -18.14
C ASN A 378 -29.99 -19.20 -19.33
N ALA A 379 -29.52 -19.05 -20.57
CA ALA A 379 -30.31 -19.38 -21.75
C ALA A 379 -30.25 -20.89 -22.10
N MET A 380 -29.32 -21.64 -21.51
CA MET A 380 -29.16 -23.09 -21.70
C MET A 380 -29.74 -23.93 -20.55
N ALA A 381 -29.95 -23.33 -19.38
CA ALA A 381 -30.68 -23.90 -18.26
C ALA A 381 -32.19 -23.74 -18.47
#